data_AF-A0A497RWL7-F1
#
_entry.id   AF-A0A497RWL7-F1
#
_cell.length_a   1.000
_cell.length_b   1.000
_cell.length_c   1.000
_cell.angle_alpha   90.00
_cell.angle_beta   90.00
_cell.angle_gamma   90.00
#
_symmetry.space_group_name_H-M   'P 1'
#
loop_
_entity.id
_entity.type
_entity.pdbx_description
1 polymer ?
#
loop_
_entity_poly.entity_id
_entity_poly.type
_entity_poly.pdbx_seq_one_letter_code
_entity_poly.pdbx_strand_id
1 'polypeptide(L)'
;YEFPRVETLIIESTYGGRYDTQPNRRDAEKELINTIKETVNRGGKVLIPVFAVGRSQEVMMVLENYSRFEELEIPVFLDGMIWEATAIHTSYPEYLKRNIRRRIFNGYNPFLADTFEKVDPKKRDEVIESKEPCVILATSGMMTGGPSVEYFRRLAEDSRNTLAFVGYQAEGSLGRRIQNGLAEIPIERNGRTVALKINMHVKTIDGFSGHADRRQLLGYSKKITPRPRRALIIHGEEKKAINLAMTLHEMFGFESSAPQNLDTIRLV
;
A
#
# COMPACT_ATOMS: atom_id res chain seq x y z
N TYR A 1 -10.69 -12.10 -19.13
CA TYR A 1 -10.15 -10.83 -19.64
C TYR A 1 -10.41 -10.85 -21.13
N GLU A 2 -11.61 -10.45 -21.50
CA GLU A 2 -12.13 -10.63 -22.85
C GLU A 2 -12.48 -9.26 -23.40
N PHE A 3 -11.95 -8.96 -24.58
CA PHE A 3 -12.05 -7.69 -25.26
C PHE A 3 -12.51 -7.94 -26.70
N PRO A 4 -13.19 -6.99 -27.35
CA PRO A 4 -13.64 -7.19 -28.74
C PRO A 4 -12.49 -7.42 -29.73
N ARG A 5 -11.38 -6.70 -29.58
CA ARG A 5 -10.16 -6.85 -30.40
C ARG A 5 -8.95 -6.28 -29.65
N VAL A 6 -7.80 -6.95 -29.76
CA VAL A 6 -6.53 -6.51 -29.14
C VAL A 6 -5.36 -6.91 -30.04
N GLU A 7 -4.59 -5.92 -30.50
CA GLU A 7 -3.35 -6.16 -31.27
C GLU A 7 -2.11 -5.93 -30.40
N THR A 8 -2.13 -4.89 -29.56
CA THR A 8 -1.04 -4.49 -28.66
C THR A 8 -1.54 -4.41 -27.22
N LEU A 9 -0.82 -5.05 -26.30
CA LEU A 9 -1.03 -4.96 -24.86
C LEU A 9 -0.01 -3.99 -24.26
N ILE A 10 -0.44 -2.93 -23.57
CA ILE A 10 0.42 -2.11 -22.72
C ILE A 10 0.17 -2.52 -21.28
N ILE A 11 1.21 -2.96 -20.55
CA ILE A 11 1.08 -3.55 -19.21
C ILE A 11 2.13 -3.01 -18.25
N GLU A 12 1.75 -2.86 -16.98
CA GLU A 12 2.66 -2.44 -15.91
C GLU A 12 3.66 -3.54 -15.50
N SER A 13 4.72 -3.18 -14.80
CA SER A 13 5.78 -4.09 -14.34
C SER A 13 6.30 -3.77 -12.94
N THR A 14 5.45 -3.19 -12.09
CA THR A 14 5.81 -2.83 -10.70
C THR A 14 6.37 -4.04 -9.95
N TYR A 15 5.75 -5.22 -10.16
CA TYR A 15 6.19 -6.54 -9.70
C TYR A 15 6.63 -7.44 -10.88
N GLY A 16 7.31 -6.84 -11.86
CA GLY A 16 7.77 -7.53 -13.06
C GLY A 16 8.98 -8.43 -12.84
N GLY A 17 9.66 -8.40 -11.69
CA GLY A 17 10.83 -9.23 -11.42
C GLY A 17 10.50 -10.72 -11.27
N ARG A 18 11.48 -11.59 -11.54
CA ARG A 18 11.33 -13.05 -11.45
C ARG A 18 10.82 -13.53 -10.07
N TYR A 19 11.22 -12.85 -9.01
CA TYR A 19 10.92 -13.20 -7.62
C TYR A 19 9.87 -12.28 -6.98
N ASP A 20 9.27 -11.38 -7.75
CA ASP A 20 8.29 -10.40 -7.27
C ASP A 20 6.90 -11.05 -7.10
N THR A 21 6.84 -12.12 -6.32
CA THR A 21 5.60 -12.81 -5.94
C THR A 21 5.15 -12.37 -4.56
N GLN A 22 3.85 -12.16 -4.40
CA GLN A 22 3.30 -11.74 -3.12
C GLN A 22 2.73 -12.95 -2.36
N PRO A 23 2.71 -12.92 -1.01
CA PRO A 23 2.03 -13.93 -0.22
C PRO A 23 0.52 -13.92 -0.52
N ASN A 24 -0.16 -15.00 -0.13
CA ASN A 24 -1.62 -15.00 -0.21
C ASN A 24 -2.18 -13.91 0.70
N ARG A 25 -3.24 -13.25 0.24
CA ARG A 25 -3.94 -12.21 0.99
C ARG A 25 -4.28 -12.61 2.43
N ARG A 26 -4.68 -13.86 2.67
CA ARG A 26 -4.99 -14.34 4.04
C ARG A 26 -3.78 -14.35 4.97
N ASP A 27 -2.60 -14.67 4.43
CA ASP A 27 -1.38 -14.72 5.23
C ASP A 27 -0.89 -13.30 5.53
N ALA A 28 -0.99 -12.40 4.54
CA ALA A 28 -0.73 -10.97 4.71
C ALA A 28 -1.65 -10.33 5.78
N GLU A 29 -2.95 -10.66 5.74
CA GLU A 29 -3.93 -10.20 6.73
C GLU A 29 -3.55 -10.65 8.15
N LYS A 30 -3.19 -11.93 8.32
CA LYS A 30 -2.72 -12.45 9.60
C LYS A 30 -1.44 -11.77 10.07
N GLU A 31 -0.48 -11.55 9.17
CA GLU A 31 0.78 -10.88 9.49
C GLU A 31 0.54 -9.44 9.96
N LEU A 32 -0.35 -8.70 9.30
CA LEU A 32 -0.75 -7.36 9.72
C LEU A 32 -1.36 -7.36 11.12
N ILE A 33 -2.33 -8.25 11.36
CA ILE A 33 -3.02 -8.32 12.65
C ILE A 33 -2.07 -8.78 13.76
N ASN A 34 -1.19 -9.74 13.51
CA ASN A 34 -0.18 -10.16 14.48
C ASN A 34 0.79 -9.02 14.80
N THR A 35 1.26 -8.30 13.77
CA THR A 35 2.13 -7.12 13.96
C THR A 35 1.44 -6.06 14.83
N ILE A 36 0.15 -5.82 14.61
CA ILE A 36 -0.63 -4.90 15.43
C ILE A 36 -0.74 -5.41 16.87
N LYS A 37 -1.19 -6.65 17.08
CA LYS A 37 -1.33 -7.25 18.42
C LYS A 37 -0.02 -7.24 19.20
N GLU A 38 1.09 -7.63 18.59
CA GLU A 38 2.43 -7.56 19.21
C GLU A 38 2.81 -6.14 19.61
N THR A 39 2.42 -5.14 18.82
CA THR A 39 2.70 -3.72 19.09
C THR A 39 1.87 -3.17 20.22
N VAL A 40 0.61 -3.57 20.28
CA VAL A 40 -0.33 -3.15 21.31
C VAL A 40 0.04 -3.79 22.65
N ASN A 41 0.41 -5.07 22.66
CA ASN A 41 0.82 -5.80 23.87
C ASN A 41 2.06 -5.19 24.56
N ARG A 42 2.92 -4.49 23.82
CA ARG A 42 4.06 -3.75 24.38
C ARG A 42 3.78 -2.26 24.64
N GLY A 43 2.52 -1.84 24.56
CA GLY A 43 2.08 -0.47 24.84
C GLY A 43 2.50 0.54 23.79
N GLY A 44 2.69 0.12 22.54
CA GLY A 44 3.14 0.96 21.43
C GLY A 44 2.04 1.29 20.43
N LYS A 45 2.38 2.15 19.47
CA LYS A 45 1.52 2.56 18.35
C LYS A 45 2.01 1.96 17.04
N VAL A 46 1.08 1.64 16.14
CA VAL A 46 1.39 1.16 14.78
C VAL A 46 1.14 2.29 13.79
N LEU A 47 2.19 2.80 13.17
CA LEU A 47 2.10 3.72 12.05
C LEU A 47 2.11 2.94 10.74
N ILE A 48 1.07 3.11 9.92
CA ILE A 48 0.93 2.50 8.60
C ILE A 48 0.84 3.64 7.56
N PRO A 49 1.96 3.97 6.89
CA PRO A 49 1.94 4.94 5.80
C PRO A 49 1.12 4.39 4.63
N VAL A 50 0.09 5.12 4.21
CA VAL A 50 -0.78 4.75 3.08
C VAL A 50 -1.05 5.95 2.19
N PHE A 51 -1.49 5.73 0.96
CA PHE A 51 -2.06 6.81 0.15
C PHE A 51 -3.50 7.08 0.55
N ALA A 52 -4.02 8.28 0.28
CA ALA A 52 -5.40 8.65 0.62
C ALA A 52 -6.41 7.67 -0.01
N VAL A 53 -6.14 7.27 -1.25
CA VAL A 53 -6.91 6.28 -2.02
C VAL A 53 -6.05 5.03 -2.28
N GLY A 54 -6.65 3.85 -2.16
CA GLY A 54 -6.06 2.58 -2.53
C GLY A 54 -5.77 1.70 -1.32
N ARG A 55 -4.53 1.76 -0.81
CA ARG A 55 -4.11 0.87 0.29
C ARG A 55 -4.80 1.19 1.61
N SER A 56 -5.13 2.45 1.86
CA SER A 56 -5.88 2.88 3.04
C SER A 56 -7.21 2.12 3.16
N GLN A 57 -8.05 2.14 2.12
CA GLN A 57 -9.35 1.44 2.15
C GLN A 57 -9.19 -0.07 2.28
N GLU A 58 -8.19 -0.67 1.63
CA GLU A 58 -7.92 -2.12 1.74
C GLU A 58 -7.49 -2.53 3.15
N VAL A 59 -6.65 -1.73 3.82
CA VAL A 59 -6.26 -1.96 5.22
C VAL A 59 -7.45 -1.72 6.15
N MET A 60 -8.23 -0.65 5.94
CA MET A 60 -9.46 -0.39 6.70
C MET A 60 -10.42 -1.58 6.63
N MET A 61 -10.63 -2.18 5.45
CA MET A 61 -11.51 -3.35 5.32
C MET A 61 -11.03 -4.55 6.14
N VAL A 62 -9.72 -4.75 6.27
CA VAL A 62 -9.16 -5.82 7.11
C VAL A 62 -9.37 -5.50 8.58
N LEU A 63 -9.01 -4.29 9.01
CA LEU A 63 -9.18 -3.85 10.40
C LEU A 63 -10.65 -3.89 10.85
N GLU A 64 -11.57 -3.42 10.01
CA GLU A 64 -13.02 -3.52 10.27
C GLU A 64 -13.46 -4.97 10.46
N ASN A 65 -13.01 -5.88 9.59
CA ASN A 65 -13.43 -7.27 9.68
C ASN A 65 -12.96 -7.93 10.97
N TYR A 66 -11.73 -7.65 11.42
CA TYR A 66 -11.21 -8.16 12.71
C TYR A 66 -11.86 -7.47 13.91
N SER A 67 -12.14 -6.17 13.83
CA SER A 67 -12.85 -5.43 14.87
C SER A 67 -14.29 -5.91 15.03
N ARG A 68 -15.01 -6.18 13.94
CA ARG A 68 -16.40 -6.68 13.97
C ARG A 68 -16.55 -8.03 14.68
N PHE A 69 -15.50 -8.85 14.69
CA PHE A 69 -15.50 -10.14 15.38
C PHE A 69 -14.80 -10.07 16.75
N GLU A 70 -14.60 -8.87 17.28
CA GLU A 70 -13.96 -8.61 18.58
C GLU A 70 -12.54 -9.22 18.69
N GLU A 71 -11.90 -9.50 17.55
CA GLU A 71 -10.54 -10.04 17.50
C GLU A 71 -9.48 -8.94 17.62
N LEU A 72 -9.87 -7.68 17.41
CA LEU A 72 -9.03 -6.48 17.51
C LEU A 72 -9.87 -5.26 17.93
N GLU A 73 -9.85 -4.92 19.21
CA GLU A 73 -10.46 -3.70 19.74
C GLU A 73 -9.39 -2.65 20.00
N ILE A 74 -9.20 -1.74 19.04
CA ILE A 74 -8.24 -0.64 19.16
C ILE A 74 -8.70 0.56 18.31
N PRO A 75 -8.50 1.80 18.75
CA PRO A 75 -8.74 2.96 17.91
C PRO A 75 -7.82 2.96 16.68
N VAL A 76 -8.43 3.22 15.52
CA VAL A 76 -7.75 3.37 14.24
C VAL A 76 -7.92 4.80 13.75
N PHE A 77 -6.86 5.58 13.87
CA PHE A 77 -6.83 6.98 13.46
C PHE A 77 -6.54 7.11 11.96
N LEU A 78 -7.34 7.90 11.26
CA LEU A 78 -7.21 8.20 9.84
C LEU A 78 -6.80 9.66 9.65
N ASP A 79 -5.62 9.89 9.06
CA ASP A 79 -5.09 11.24 8.79
C ASP A 79 -4.65 11.41 7.33
N GLY A 80 -4.77 12.63 6.82
CA GLY A 80 -4.26 13.03 5.52
C GLY A 80 -5.16 12.63 4.36
N MET A 81 -6.42 13.07 4.39
CA MET A 81 -7.43 12.89 3.32
C MET A 81 -7.99 11.48 3.14
N ILE A 82 -7.62 10.52 3.99
CA ILE A 82 -8.14 9.14 3.91
C ILE A 82 -9.65 9.13 4.13
N TRP A 83 -10.16 9.90 5.10
CA TRP A 83 -11.60 9.97 5.39
C TRP A 83 -12.38 10.54 4.21
N GLU A 84 -11.92 11.66 3.64
CA GLU A 84 -12.51 12.31 2.47
C GLU A 84 -12.50 11.39 1.24
N ALA A 85 -11.36 10.75 0.97
CA ALA A 85 -11.23 9.76 -0.11
C ALA A 85 -12.19 8.58 0.09
N THR A 86 -12.39 8.14 1.33
CA THR A 86 -13.29 7.04 1.66
C THR A 86 -14.74 7.44 1.50
N ALA A 87 -15.11 8.68 1.83
CA ALA A 87 -16.44 9.21 1.56
C ALA A 87 -16.80 9.11 0.07
N ILE A 88 -15.84 9.38 -0.84
CA ILE A 88 -16.05 9.19 -2.28
C ILE A 88 -16.37 7.73 -2.61
N HIS A 89 -15.67 6.75 -2.03
CA HIS A 89 -15.98 5.33 -2.26
C HIS A 89 -17.42 4.96 -1.85
N THR A 90 -17.91 5.57 -0.77
CA THR A 90 -19.28 5.33 -0.29
C THR A 90 -20.36 5.95 -1.17
N SER A 91 -20.02 7.04 -1.89
CA SER A 91 -20.90 7.67 -2.88
C SER A 91 -21.00 6.92 -4.21
N TYR A 92 -20.05 6.01 -4.49
CA TYR A 92 -19.98 5.24 -5.74
C TYR A 92 -19.95 3.72 -5.49
N PRO A 93 -20.95 3.16 -4.76
CA PRO A 93 -20.95 1.75 -4.36
C PRO A 93 -21.02 0.77 -5.54
N GLU A 94 -21.48 1.20 -6.72
CA GLU A 94 -21.56 0.41 -7.94
C GLU A 94 -20.19 -0.03 -8.46
N TYR A 95 -19.12 0.71 -8.17
CA TYR A 95 -17.73 0.39 -8.50
C TYR A 95 -17.06 -0.53 -7.48
N LEU A 96 -17.68 -0.77 -6.32
CA LEU A 96 -17.15 -1.66 -5.28
C LEU A 96 -17.46 -3.12 -5.58
N LYS A 97 -16.68 -4.03 -4.98
CA LYS A 97 -16.96 -5.47 -5.04
C LYS A 97 -18.37 -5.75 -4.52
N ARG A 98 -19.05 -6.70 -5.17
CA ARG A 98 -20.46 -7.07 -4.90
C ARG A 98 -20.76 -7.30 -3.42
N ASN A 99 -19.84 -7.91 -2.67
CA ASN A 99 -20.01 -8.16 -1.24
C ASN A 99 -20.03 -6.87 -0.41
N ILE A 100 -19.11 -5.93 -0.68
CA ILE A 100 -19.04 -4.62 0.00
C ILE A 100 -20.27 -3.79 -0.37
N ARG A 101 -20.57 -3.72 -1.68
CA ARG A 101 -21.75 -3.03 -2.21
C ARG A 101 -23.04 -3.50 -1.52
N ARG A 102 -23.22 -4.81 -1.37
CA ARG A 102 -24.40 -5.38 -0.69
C ARG A 102 -24.46 -4.99 0.79
N ARG A 103 -23.33 -4.93 1.49
CA ARG A 103 -23.30 -4.50 2.89
C ARG A 103 -23.79 -3.05 3.01
N ILE A 104 -23.24 -2.16 2.18
CA ILE A 104 -23.60 -0.74 2.15
C ILE A 104 -25.11 -0.57 1.86
N PHE A 105 -25.64 -1.26 0.85
CA PHE A 105 -27.08 -1.19 0.54
C PHE A 105 -27.99 -1.79 1.62
N ASN A 106 -27.48 -2.70 2.44
CA ASN A 106 -28.21 -3.25 3.59
C ASN A 106 -28.10 -2.38 4.85
N GLY A 107 -27.62 -1.13 4.72
CA GLY A 107 -27.48 -0.19 5.83
C GLY A 107 -26.22 -0.36 6.67
N TYR A 108 -25.32 -1.28 6.32
CA TYR A 108 -24.05 -1.48 7.02
C TYR A 108 -22.88 -0.99 6.17
N ASN A 109 -22.30 0.15 6.53
CA ASN A 109 -21.13 0.67 5.83
C ASN A 109 -19.84 0.35 6.61
N PRO A 110 -18.97 -0.57 6.12
CA PRO A 110 -17.75 -0.94 6.83
C PRO A 110 -16.78 0.23 7.02
N PHE A 111 -16.85 1.25 6.16
CA PHE A 111 -16.00 2.43 6.26
C PHE A 111 -16.42 3.40 7.38
N LEU A 112 -17.60 3.21 7.96
CA LEU A 112 -18.14 4.01 9.07
C LEU A 112 -18.18 3.21 10.38
N ALA A 113 -17.41 2.12 10.49
CA ALA A 113 -17.30 1.36 11.73
C ALA A 113 -16.70 2.22 12.85
N ASP A 114 -17.20 2.04 14.08
CA ASP A 114 -16.85 2.86 15.25
C ASP A 114 -15.34 2.85 15.61
N THR A 115 -14.60 1.84 15.13
CA THR A 115 -13.14 1.75 15.30
C THR A 115 -12.38 2.85 14.55
N PHE A 116 -12.96 3.47 13.52
CA PHE A 116 -12.29 4.48 12.70
C PHE A 116 -12.55 5.89 13.18
N GLU A 117 -11.47 6.61 13.50
CA GLU A 117 -11.52 7.99 13.96
C GLU A 117 -10.79 8.91 12.99
N LYS A 118 -11.48 9.92 12.47
CA LYS A 118 -10.87 10.97 11.67
C LYS A 118 -10.04 11.88 12.57
N VAL A 119 -8.77 12.08 12.23
CA VAL A 119 -7.90 13.04 12.92
C VAL A 119 -8.10 14.43 12.32
N ASP A 120 -8.46 15.41 13.16
CA ASP A 120 -8.29 16.82 12.83
C ASP A 120 -6.79 17.15 12.93
N PRO A 121 -6.15 17.77 11.91
CA PRO A 121 -4.75 18.15 11.98
C PRO A 121 -4.35 18.90 13.25
N LYS A 122 -5.26 19.68 13.85
CA LYS A 122 -5.03 20.41 15.11
C LYS A 122 -4.93 19.50 16.35
N LYS A 123 -5.47 18.29 16.26
CA LYS A 123 -5.49 17.29 17.34
C LYS A 123 -4.47 16.17 17.13
N ARG A 124 -3.59 16.30 16.13
CA ARG A 124 -2.56 15.29 15.86
C ARG A 124 -1.64 15.05 17.05
N ASP A 125 -1.27 16.12 17.76
CA ASP A 125 -0.42 16.03 18.95
C ASP A 125 -1.10 15.20 20.06
N GLU A 126 -2.42 15.29 20.22
CA GLU A 126 -3.17 14.47 21.20
C GLU A 126 -3.00 12.97 20.93
N VAL A 127 -3.08 12.56 19.65
CA VAL A 127 -2.88 11.16 19.22
C VAL A 127 -1.44 10.71 19.46
N ILE A 128 -0.46 11.58 19.19
CA ILE A 128 0.96 11.27 19.35
C ILE A 128 1.32 11.12 20.83
N GLU A 129 0.88 12.05 21.67
CA GLU A 129 1.24 12.17 23.08
C GLU A 129 0.43 11.24 24.00
N SER A 130 -0.73 10.79 23.54
CA SER A 130 -1.51 9.76 24.24
C SER A 130 -0.65 8.53 24.56
N LYS A 131 -0.82 7.97 25.76
CA LYS A 131 -0.14 6.73 26.15
C LYS A 131 -0.88 5.48 25.66
N GLU A 132 -2.10 5.64 25.17
CA GLU A 132 -2.92 4.53 24.69
C GLU A 132 -2.36 3.97 23.37
N PRO A 133 -2.25 2.65 23.24
CA PRO A 133 -1.96 2.00 21.97
C PRO A 133 -3.01 2.35 20.91
N CYS A 134 -2.57 2.59 19.69
CA CYS A 134 -3.47 2.81 18.55
C CYS A 134 -2.84 2.39 17.23
N VAL A 135 -3.67 2.27 16.20
CA VAL A 135 -3.24 2.17 14.81
C VAL A 135 -3.44 3.54 14.14
N ILE A 136 -2.45 4.00 13.38
CA ILE A 136 -2.47 5.27 12.67
C ILE A 136 -2.28 4.99 11.18
N LEU A 137 -3.33 5.21 10.39
CA LEU A 137 -3.23 5.25 8.93
C LEU A 137 -3.02 6.71 8.52
N ALA A 138 -1.87 7.00 7.90
CA ALA A 138 -1.51 8.38 7.56
C ALA A 138 -0.88 8.49 6.18
N THR A 139 -1.17 9.59 5.48
CA THR A 139 -0.55 9.89 4.19
C THR A 139 0.76 10.66 4.33
N SER A 140 1.73 10.52 3.43
CA SER A 140 1.73 9.70 2.21
C SER A 140 2.34 8.30 2.40
N GLY A 141 1.93 7.36 1.53
CA GLY A 141 2.26 5.95 1.64
C GLY A 141 3.71 5.57 1.36
N MET A 142 4.50 6.49 0.79
CA MET A 142 5.94 6.33 0.58
C MET A 142 6.78 7.27 1.46
N MET A 143 6.14 7.94 2.43
CA MET A 143 6.77 8.88 3.34
C MET A 143 7.53 10.01 2.63
N THR A 144 7.01 10.48 1.48
CA THR A 144 7.60 11.63 0.76
C THR A 144 7.25 12.98 1.41
N GLY A 145 6.27 12.97 2.31
CA GLY A 145 5.77 14.13 3.04
C GLY A 145 4.41 13.84 3.67
N GLY A 146 3.82 14.88 4.26
CA GLY A 146 2.50 14.82 4.89
C GLY A 146 2.52 14.22 6.31
N PRO A 147 1.33 13.93 6.86
CA PRO A 147 1.16 13.46 8.23
C PRO A 147 2.00 12.23 8.59
N SER A 148 2.21 11.28 7.68
CA SER A 148 2.98 10.06 7.93
C SER A 148 4.42 10.34 8.34
N VAL A 149 5.04 11.37 7.74
CA VAL A 149 6.40 11.81 8.10
C VAL A 149 6.40 12.52 9.46
N GLU A 150 5.34 13.26 9.78
CA GLU A 150 5.19 13.96 11.06
C GLU A 150 5.01 12.97 12.22
N TYR A 151 4.10 12.02 12.08
CA TYR A 151 3.94 10.91 13.03
C TYR A 151 5.27 10.15 13.18
N PHE A 152 5.92 9.79 12.08
CA PHE A 152 7.19 9.07 12.12
C PHE A 152 8.25 9.81 12.93
N ARG A 153 8.47 11.11 12.66
CA ARG A 153 9.46 11.92 13.40
C ARG A 153 9.20 11.99 14.91
N ARG A 154 7.97 11.81 15.37
CA ARG A 154 7.61 11.86 16.79
C ARG A 154 7.54 10.47 17.44
N LEU A 155 7.40 9.41 16.65
CA LEU A 155 7.23 8.03 17.14
C LEU A 155 8.47 7.15 16.96
N ALA A 156 9.41 7.53 16.08
CA ALA A 156 10.50 6.66 15.63
C ALA A 156 11.54 6.32 16.70
N GLU A 157 11.76 7.18 17.70
CA GLU A 157 12.75 6.93 18.76
C GLU A 157 12.26 5.96 19.84
N ASP A 158 10.95 5.69 19.91
CA ASP A 158 10.36 4.78 20.89
C ASP A 158 10.24 3.36 20.31
N SER A 159 11.01 2.45 20.89
CA SER A 159 11.10 1.04 20.46
C SER A 159 9.81 0.24 20.66
N ARG A 160 8.83 0.76 21.41
CA ARG A 160 7.51 0.12 21.50
C ARG A 160 6.73 0.24 20.20
N ASN A 161 6.98 1.27 19.40
CA ASN A 161 6.19 1.53 18.19
C ASN A 161 6.58 0.60 17.02
N THR A 162 5.70 0.51 16.02
CA THR A 162 5.99 -0.15 14.74
C THR A 162 5.63 0.73 13.56
N LEU A 163 6.53 0.79 12.58
CA LEU A 163 6.28 1.28 11.25
C LEU A 163 6.00 0.08 10.33
N ALA A 164 4.79 -0.01 9.80
CA ALA A 164 4.37 -1.11 8.96
C ALA A 164 4.13 -0.62 7.51
N PHE A 165 4.99 -1.03 6.59
CA PHE A 165 4.81 -0.78 5.17
C PHE A 165 3.90 -1.85 4.56
N VAL A 166 2.78 -1.45 3.98
CA VAL A 166 1.75 -2.33 3.37
C VAL A 166 1.69 -2.21 1.85
N GLY A 167 2.71 -1.61 1.23
CA GLY A 167 2.73 -1.36 -0.20
C GLY A 167 4.13 -1.04 -0.70
N TYR A 168 4.27 -1.11 -2.03
CA TYR A 168 5.52 -0.84 -2.72
C TYR A 168 6.11 0.53 -2.33
N GLN A 169 7.41 0.56 -2.09
CA GLN A 169 8.17 1.76 -1.77
C GLN A 169 9.09 2.08 -2.95
N ALA A 170 8.82 3.18 -3.65
CA ALA A 170 9.60 3.57 -4.82
C ALA A 170 11.05 3.92 -4.47
N GLU A 171 11.97 3.65 -5.39
CA GLU A 171 13.37 4.04 -5.26
C GLU A 171 13.51 5.55 -5.03
N GLY A 172 14.45 5.95 -4.16
CA GLY A 172 14.64 7.34 -3.75
C GLY A 172 13.67 7.85 -2.67
N SER A 173 12.57 7.15 -2.38
CA SER A 173 11.66 7.54 -1.29
C SER A 173 12.28 7.33 0.10
N LEU A 174 11.83 8.13 1.08
CA LEU A 174 12.22 7.93 2.47
C LEU A 174 11.77 6.55 2.98
N GLY A 175 10.55 6.14 2.63
CA GLY A 175 10.03 4.83 3.03
C GLY A 175 10.91 3.68 2.53
N ARG A 176 11.41 3.75 1.28
CA ARG A 176 12.35 2.75 0.74
C ARG A 176 13.68 2.72 1.49
N ARG A 177 14.21 3.88 1.87
CA ARG A 177 15.46 3.96 2.65
C ARG A 177 15.29 3.33 4.04
N ILE A 178 14.19 3.61 4.72
CA ILE A 178 13.87 3.01 6.03
C ILE A 178 13.65 1.51 5.91
N GLN A 179 12.91 1.07 4.88
CA GLN A 179 12.71 -0.34 4.58
C GLN A 179 14.02 -1.11 4.37
N ASN A 180 15.04 -0.45 3.80
CA ASN A 180 16.38 -1.01 3.59
C ASN A 180 17.29 -0.93 4.84
N GLY A 181 16.76 -0.54 6.01
CA GLY A 181 17.51 -0.54 7.27
C GLY A 181 18.22 0.77 7.60
N LEU A 182 17.78 1.91 7.05
CA LEU A 182 18.26 3.21 7.50
C LEU A 182 18.01 3.38 9.01
N ALA A 183 19.08 3.62 9.78
CA ALA A 183 19.03 3.68 11.24
C ALA A 183 18.78 5.10 11.80
N GLU A 184 19.09 6.13 11.02
CA GLU A 184 18.91 7.53 11.42
C GLU A 184 18.57 8.43 10.25
N ILE A 185 17.82 9.50 10.51
CA ILE A 185 17.51 10.54 9.54
C ILE A 185 17.93 11.93 10.07
N PRO A 186 18.55 12.78 9.24
CA PRO A 186 18.81 14.16 9.63
C PRO A 186 17.48 14.92 9.69
N ILE A 187 17.23 15.59 10.81
CA ILE A 187 16.08 16.49 10.98
C ILE A 187 16.58 17.84 11.51
N GLU A 188 15.88 18.91 11.15
CA GLU A 188 16.10 20.20 11.81
C GLU A 188 15.30 20.27 13.12
N ARG A 189 15.99 20.61 14.21
CA ARG A 189 15.39 20.87 15.51
C ARG A 189 16.03 22.12 16.09
N ASN A 190 15.24 23.16 16.33
CA ASN A 190 15.69 24.46 16.85
C ASN A 190 16.86 25.07 16.05
N GLY A 191 16.79 25.02 14.71
CA GLY A 191 17.81 25.58 13.82
C GLY A 191 19.13 24.79 13.77
N ARG A 192 19.16 23.57 14.29
CA ARG A 192 20.31 22.64 14.20
C ARG A 192 19.89 21.34 13.55
N THR A 193 20.74 20.80 12.70
CA THR A 193 20.58 19.44 12.16
C THR A 193 20.95 18.43 13.25
N VAL A 194 20.01 17.58 13.63
CA VAL A 194 20.20 16.48 14.58
C VAL A 194 19.83 15.16 13.91
N ALA A 195 20.49 14.08 14.32
CA ALA A 195 20.17 12.73 13.86
C ALA A 195 19.01 12.16 14.71
N LEU A 196 17.85 11.96 14.08
CA LEU A 196 16.75 11.23 14.69
C LEU A 196 16.99 9.74 14.51
N LYS A 197 17.02 9.01 15.63
CA LYS A 197 17.26 7.56 15.64
C LYS A 197 15.97 6.80 15.37
N ILE A 198 16.07 5.73 14.59
CA ILE A 198 14.96 4.85 14.26
C ILE A 198 15.07 3.61 15.14
N ASN A 199 14.48 3.67 16.33
CA ASN A 199 14.47 2.57 17.30
C ASN A 199 13.16 1.76 17.23
N MET A 200 12.10 2.33 16.66
CA MET A 200 10.83 1.63 16.42
C MET A 200 11.04 0.42 15.50
N HIS A 201 10.22 -0.60 15.66
CA HIS A 201 10.28 -1.75 14.77
C HIS A 201 9.83 -1.35 13.35
N VAL A 202 10.54 -1.84 12.33
CA VAL A 202 10.15 -1.65 10.93
C VAL A 202 9.73 -3.01 10.36
N LYS A 203 8.52 -3.07 9.80
CA LYS A 203 7.96 -4.28 9.19
C LYS A 203 7.46 -3.97 7.79
N THR A 204 7.70 -4.88 6.86
CA THR A 204 7.08 -4.87 5.54
C THR A 204 6.09 -6.02 5.49
N ILE A 205 4.84 -5.71 5.21
CA ILE A 205 3.76 -6.69 5.09
C ILE A 205 3.34 -6.70 3.62
N ASP A 206 3.89 -7.67 2.90
CA ASP A 206 3.56 -7.90 1.48
C ASP A 206 2.17 -8.52 1.34
N GLY A 207 1.54 -8.40 0.15
CA GLY A 207 0.20 -8.95 -0.11
C GLY A 207 -0.95 -7.94 0.03
N PHE A 208 -0.63 -6.71 0.40
CA PHE A 208 -1.57 -5.58 0.36
C PHE A 208 -1.44 -4.71 -0.87
N SER A 209 -0.48 -4.93 -1.77
CA SER A 209 -0.29 -4.08 -2.95
C SER A 209 -1.50 -4.07 -3.89
N GLY A 210 -1.67 -2.98 -4.62
CA GLY A 210 -2.69 -2.85 -5.67
C GLY A 210 -2.26 -3.36 -7.03
N HIS A 211 -0.97 -3.60 -7.16
CA HIS A 211 -0.35 -4.05 -8.37
C HIS A 211 -0.43 -5.57 -8.44
N ALA A 212 -0.63 -6.06 -9.67
CA ALA A 212 -0.56 -7.49 -9.93
C ALA A 212 0.86 -7.99 -9.63
N ASP A 213 0.98 -9.04 -8.83
CA ASP A 213 2.27 -9.69 -8.61
C ASP A 213 2.75 -10.40 -9.89
N ARG A 214 3.99 -10.92 -9.87
CA ARG A 214 4.57 -11.62 -11.02
C ARG A 214 3.68 -12.75 -11.56
N ARG A 215 3.04 -13.53 -10.69
CA ARG A 215 2.15 -14.64 -11.08
C ARG A 215 0.88 -14.12 -11.74
N GLN A 216 0.31 -13.04 -11.20
CA GLN A 216 -0.89 -12.39 -11.72
C GLN A 216 -0.62 -11.68 -13.05
N LEU A 217 0.53 -11.02 -13.24
CA LEU A 217 0.93 -10.40 -14.52
C LEU A 217 1.05 -11.44 -15.64
N LEU A 218 1.72 -12.57 -15.36
CA LEU A 218 1.79 -13.70 -16.30
C LEU A 218 0.42 -14.34 -16.52
N GLY A 219 -0.37 -14.48 -15.46
CA GLY A 219 -1.73 -15.03 -15.53
C GLY A 219 -2.69 -14.16 -16.35
N TYR A 220 -2.59 -12.84 -16.24
CA TYR A 220 -3.34 -11.88 -17.05
C TYR A 220 -2.95 -12.00 -18.52
N SER A 221 -1.64 -11.96 -18.80
CA SER A 221 -1.06 -12.07 -20.14
C SER A 221 -1.38 -13.42 -20.82
N LYS A 222 -1.55 -14.49 -20.04
CA LYS A 222 -1.99 -15.80 -20.55
C LYS A 222 -3.48 -15.84 -20.89
N LYS A 223 -4.32 -15.15 -20.11
CA LYS A 223 -5.80 -15.24 -20.16
C LYS A 223 -6.46 -14.16 -21.03
N ILE A 224 -5.73 -13.13 -21.44
CA ILE A 224 -6.28 -12.07 -22.30
C ILE A 224 -6.72 -12.65 -23.66
N THR A 225 -7.94 -12.28 -24.08
CA THR A 225 -8.56 -12.73 -25.33
C THR A 225 -9.19 -11.52 -26.05
N PRO A 226 -8.99 -11.37 -27.39
CA PRO A 226 -8.06 -12.14 -28.21
C PRO A 226 -6.59 -11.94 -27.81
N ARG A 227 -5.75 -12.89 -28.18
CA ARG A 227 -4.33 -12.87 -27.83
C ARG A 227 -3.62 -11.71 -28.57
N PRO A 228 -2.94 -10.80 -27.87
CA PRO A 228 -2.21 -9.71 -28.52
C PRO A 228 -1.01 -10.27 -29.29
N ARG A 229 -0.63 -9.56 -30.36
CA ARG A 229 0.61 -9.84 -31.11
C ARG A 229 1.82 -9.23 -30.43
N ARG A 230 1.63 -8.06 -29.81
CA ARG A 230 2.68 -7.24 -29.19
C ARG A 230 2.38 -6.94 -27.72
N ALA A 231 3.42 -6.85 -26.90
CA ALA A 231 3.34 -6.37 -25.52
C ALA A 231 4.38 -5.26 -25.25
N LEU A 232 3.93 -4.13 -24.73
CA LEU A 232 4.78 -3.03 -24.28
C LEU A 232 4.74 -2.97 -22.75
N ILE A 233 5.89 -3.17 -22.14
CA ILE A 233 6.03 -3.29 -20.69
C ILE A 233 6.51 -1.95 -20.14
N ILE A 234 5.71 -1.35 -19.25
CA ILE A 234 5.95 -0.02 -18.70
C ILE A 234 5.83 -0.04 -17.18
N HIS A 235 5.93 1.13 -16.53
CA HIS A 235 5.60 1.34 -15.11
C HIS A 235 6.22 0.28 -14.17
N GLY A 236 7.55 0.26 -14.12
CA GLY A 236 8.36 -0.57 -13.23
C GLY A 236 9.84 -0.22 -13.35
N GLU A 237 10.66 -0.76 -12.46
CA GLU A 237 12.12 -0.61 -12.56
C GLU A 237 12.62 -1.23 -13.87
N GLU A 238 13.63 -0.63 -14.49
CA GLU A 238 14.16 -1.04 -15.81
C GLU A 238 14.41 -2.54 -15.90
N LYS A 239 15.09 -3.11 -14.90
CA LYS A 239 15.40 -4.55 -14.83
C LYS A 239 14.13 -5.43 -14.77
N LYS A 240 13.08 -4.97 -14.08
CA LYS A 240 11.80 -5.69 -13.96
C LYS A 240 11.01 -5.63 -15.27
N ALA A 241 11.00 -4.47 -15.92
CA ALA A 241 10.35 -4.28 -17.20
C ALA A 241 10.98 -5.17 -18.29
N ILE A 242 12.31 -5.15 -18.41
CA ILE A 242 13.07 -6.01 -19.33
C ILE A 242 12.82 -7.49 -19.02
N ASN A 243 12.86 -7.88 -17.74
CA ASN A 243 12.64 -9.27 -17.35
C ASN A 243 11.23 -9.77 -17.72
N LEU A 244 10.20 -8.95 -17.49
CA LEU A 244 8.83 -9.29 -17.87
C LEU A 244 8.68 -9.36 -19.40
N ALA A 245 9.25 -8.42 -20.15
CA ALA A 245 9.22 -8.44 -21.61
C ALA A 245 9.83 -9.73 -22.18
N MET A 246 11.02 -10.12 -21.72
CA MET A 246 11.67 -11.38 -22.12
C MET A 246 10.79 -12.59 -21.81
N THR A 247 10.18 -12.62 -20.62
CA THR A 247 9.35 -13.76 -20.21
C THR A 247 8.05 -13.86 -21.02
N LEU A 248 7.40 -12.73 -21.34
CA LEU A 248 6.21 -12.74 -22.19
C LEU A 248 6.53 -13.19 -23.61
N HIS A 249 7.71 -12.82 -24.13
CA HIS A 249 8.20 -13.33 -25.40
C HIS A 249 8.44 -14.85 -25.36
N GLU A 250 9.19 -15.35 -24.37
CA GLU A 250 9.52 -16.78 -24.27
C GLU A 250 8.30 -17.66 -24.01
N MET A 251 7.41 -17.26 -23.10
CA MET A 251 6.26 -18.07 -22.70
C MET A 251 5.10 -17.98 -23.67
N PHE A 252 4.93 -16.83 -24.31
CA PHE A 252 3.71 -16.51 -25.08
C PHE A 252 3.98 -16.06 -26.53
N GLY A 253 5.22 -15.92 -26.96
CA GLY A 253 5.55 -15.53 -28.33
C GLY A 253 5.09 -14.12 -28.69
N PHE A 254 4.84 -13.25 -27.70
CA PHE A 254 4.52 -11.85 -27.94
C PHE A 254 5.76 -11.12 -28.47
N GLU A 255 5.58 -10.23 -29.44
CA GLU A 255 6.59 -9.20 -29.75
C GLU A 255 6.65 -8.25 -28.54
N SER A 256 7.59 -8.47 -27.63
CA SER A 256 7.62 -7.79 -26.32
C SER A 256 8.80 -6.85 -26.21
N SER A 257 8.56 -5.63 -25.73
CA SER A 257 9.62 -4.66 -25.45
C SER A 257 9.33 -3.81 -24.21
N ALA A 258 10.39 -3.29 -23.60
CA ALA A 258 10.33 -2.34 -22.50
C ALA A 258 10.86 -0.98 -23.00
N PRO A 259 10.01 -0.12 -23.57
CA PRO A 259 10.46 1.18 -24.10
C PRO A 259 10.96 2.10 -23.00
N GLN A 260 11.88 2.99 -23.38
CA GLN A 260 12.33 4.09 -22.55
C GLN A 260 11.44 5.32 -22.71
N ASN A 261 11.53 6.24 -21.76
CA ASN A 261 10.92 7.55 -21.92
C ASN A 261 11.48 8.22 -23.19
N LEU A 262 10.59 8.84 -23.98
CA LEU A 262 10.86 9.44 -25.29
C LEU A 262 10.95 8.46 -26.47
N ASP A 263 10.87 7.14 -26.24
CA ASP A 263 10.72 6.19 -27.35
C ASP A 263 9.38 6.37 -28.07
N THR A 264 9.41 6.18 -29.39
CA THR A 264 8.20 6.16 -30.23
C THR A 264 8.04 4.79 -30.86
N ILE A 265 6.91 4.13 -30.58
CA ILE A 265 6.59 2.81 -31.15
C ILE A 265 5.47 2.97 -32.17
N ARG A 266 5.75 2.58 -33.41
CA ARG A 266 4.74 2.53 -34.47
C ARG A 266 3.87 1.27 -34.30
N LEU A 267 2.58 1.47 -34.04
CA LEU A 267 1.58 0.40 -34.04
C LEU A 267 1.02 0.30 -35.47
N VAL A 268 1.32 -0.79 -36.16
CA VAL A 268 0.85 -1.07 -37.53
C VAL A 268 -0.01 -2.32 -37.50
#